data_AF-K7GF70-F1
#
_entry.id   AF-K7GF70-F1
#
_cell.length_a   1.000
_cell.length_b   1.000
_cell.length_c   1.000
_cell.angle_alpha   90.00
_cell.angle_beta   90.00
_cell.angle_gamma   90.00
#
_symmetry.space_group_name_H-M   'P 1'
#
loop_
_entity.id
_entity.type
_entity.pdbx_description
1 polymer ?
#
loop_
_entity_poly.entity_id
_entity_poly.type
_entity_poly.pdbx_seq_one_letter_code
_entity_poly.pdbx_strand_id
1 'polypeptide(L)'
;QDGLKQTPLHAFHQQQGGRMVNFAGWSMPLQYGPGHLESHLHTRRHCSLFDVSHMLQTKVFGRDRVKFMESLVVGDIAELKPDQGTLSLFTSEEGGILDDLIVTSTSEQHLYVVSNAGCRAKDWALMRGRAQELQAAGADVHLEISENALLAVQSKRTSLPRCPPPRAAALPWPRLGPTLHGACGHLPSSAPPNWPFYLLCQKNVAMGYVAGEHSRVGTARAAALPWPRLGPTLHGACGHLPSSAPPNSVPGEVTSGCPSPCLKKNVAMGYVAGEHSRVGTALMVEVRKKSCPALVTKMPFVPTRYHTLK
;
A
#
# COMPACT_ATOMS: atom_id res chain seq x y z
N GLN A 1 -7.66 -2.99 24.32
CA GLN A 1 -6.42 -2.49 23.66
C GLN A 1 -5.20 -3.27 24.12
N ASP A 2 -5.31 -4.06 25.19
CA ASP A 2 -4.22 -4.92 25.67
C ASP A 2 -3.78 -5.93 24.59
N GLY A 3 -2.46 -6.03 24.39
CA GLY A 3 -1.84 -6.94 23.44
C GLY A 3 -1.60 -6.40 22.02
N LEU A 4 -2.05 -5.18 21.68
CA LEU A 4 -1.74 -4.57 20.38
C LEU A 4 -0.30 -4.05 20.34
N LYS A 5 0.39 -4.28 19.22
CA LYS A 5 1.71 -3.69 18.95
C LYS A 5 1.60 -2.18 18.80
N GLN A 6 2.64 -1.45 19.19
CA GLN A 6 2.68 0.01 19.14
C GLN A 6 3.81 0.47 18.23
N THR A 7 3.54 1.48 17.39
CA THR A 7 4.60 2.14 16.63
C THR A 7 5.39 3.09 17.53
N PRO A 8 6.60 3.51 17.13
CA PRO A 8 7.37 4.52 17.86
C PRO A 8 6.63 5.85 18.04
N LEU A 9 5.60 6.12 17.22
CA LEU A 9 4.79 7.34 17.27
C LEU A 9 3.45 7.15 18.02
N HIS A 10 3.25 6.02 18.72
CA HIS A 10 1.99 5.76 19.42
C HIS A 10 1.61 6.85 20.42
N ALA A 11 2.56 7.27 21.28
CA ALA A 11 2.33 8.35 22.24
C ALA A 11 2.03 9.69 21.55
N PHE A 12 2.72 9.98 20.43
CA PHE A 12 2.44 11.15 19.61
C PHE A 12 1.00 11.13 19.08
N HIS A 13 0.53 9.99 18.56
CA HIS A 13 -0.84 9.85 18.06
C HIS A 13 -1.88 10.10 19.16
N GLN A 14 -1.67 9.56 20.36
CA GLN A 14 -2.56 9.79 21.50
C GLN A 14 -2.61 11.27 21.89
N GLN A 15 -1.45 11.93 21.96
CA GLN A 15 -1.36 13.35 22.30
C GLN A 15 -2.07 14.24 21.26
N GLN A 16 -2.01 13.88 19.98
CA GLN A 16 -2.69 14.60 18.90
C GLN A 16 -4.18 14.26 18.77
N GLY A 17 -4.76 13.51 19.72
CA GLY A 17 -6.17 13.13 19.70
C GLY A 17 -6.52 12.07 18.64
N GLY A 18 -5.55 11.22 18.28
CA GLY A 18 -5.76 10.11 17.36
C GLY A 18 -6.73 9.08 17.92
N ARG A 19 -7.76 8.72 17.13
CA ARG A 19 -8.68 7.64 17.46
C ARG A 19 -8.02 6.29 17.15
N MET A 20 -7.42 5.67 18.16
CA MET A 20 -6.67 4.43 18.02
C MET A 20 -7.60 3.21 17.80
N VAL A 21 -7.27 2.36 16.84
CA VAL A 21 -7.99 1.12 16.52
C VAL A 21 -7.01 -0.04 16.30
N ASN A 22 -7.52 -1.27 16.38
CA ASN A 22 -6.76 -2.45 15.95
C ASN A 22 -6.70 -2.48 14.42
N PHE A 23 -5.50 -2.34 13.86
CA PHE A 23 -5.23 -2.52 12.45
C PHE A 23 -4.07 -3.52 12.29
N ALA A 24 -4.37 -4.72 11.77
CA ALA A 24 -3.40 -5.80 11.60
C ALA A 24 -2.62 -6.16 12.88
N GLY A 25 -3.25 -6.07 14.06
CA GLY A 25 -2.60 -6.34 15.36
C GLY A 25 -1.79 -5.16 15.91
N TRP A 26 -1.84 -4.00 15.27
CA TRP A 26 -1.22 -2.76 15.73
C TRP A 26 -2.26 -1.75 16.22
N SER A 27 -1.90 -0.93 17.21
CA SER A 27 -2.67 0.23 17.65
C SER A 27 -2.37 1.41 16.73
N MET A 28 -3.24 1.66 15.75
CA MET A 28 -3.05 2.69 14.72
C MET A 28 -4.15 3.75 14.76
N PRO A 29 -3.86 5.03 14.45
CA PRO A 29 -4.87 6.08 14.42
C PRO A 29 -5.77 5.94 13.17
N LEU A 30 -7.07 5.66 13.38
CA LEU A 30 -8.06 5.62 12.30
C LEU A 30 -8.31 7.02 11.70
N GLN A 31 -8.37 8.03 12.58
CA GLN A 31 -8.57 9.42 12.21
C GLN A 31 -8.18 10.34 13.39
N TYR A 32 -8.06 11.63 13.09
CA TYR A 32 -7.91 12.72 14.06
C TYR A 32 -9.13 13.65 14.00
N GLY A 33 -9.10 14.76 14.74
CA GLY A 33 -10.19 15.74 14.88
C GLY A 33 -11.10 15.97 13.66
N PRO A 34 -10.61 16.53 12.53
CA PRO A 34 -11.43 16.89 11.36
C PRO A 34 -12.07 15.68 10.62
N GLY A 35 -11.76 14.46 11.04
CA GLY A 35 -12.31 13.23 10.48
C GLY A 35 -11.66 12.82 9.15
N HIS A 36 -11.97 11.60 8.70
CA HIS A 36 -11.35 11.01 7.52
C HIS A 36 -11.70 11.75 6.20
N LEU A 37 -12.89 12.36 6.12
CA LEU A 37 -13.36 13.06 4.92
C LEU A 37 -12.52 14.31 4.62
N GLU A 38 -12.34 15.16 5.63
CA GLU A 38 -11.53 16.38 5.50
C GLU A 38 -10.05 16.05 5.35
N SER A 39 -9.55 15.04 6.08
CA SER A 39 -8.17 14.56 5.93
C SER A 39 -7.86 14.08 4.51
N HIS A 40 -8.80 13.35 3.87
CA HIS A 40 -8.66 12.93 2.48
C HIS A 40 -8.54 14.15 1.53
N LEU A 41 -9.42 15.13 1.68
CA LEU A 41 -9.40 16.34 0.85
C LEU A 41 -8.16 17.20 1.13
N HIS A 42 -7.71 17.27 2.38
CA HIS A 42 -6.50 17.95 2.79
C HIS A 42 -5.28 17.35 2.07
N THR A 43 -5.14 16.02 2.09
CA THR A 43 -4.06 15.31 1.38
C THR A 43 -4.01 15.65 -0.11
N ARG A 44 -5.18 15.76 -0.74
CA ARG A 44 -5.34 16.08 -2.18
C ARG A 44 -5.08 17.56 -2.52
N ARG A 45 -5.14 18.46 -1.53
CA ARG A 45 -4.99 19.92 -1.70
C ARG A 45 -3.63 20.44 -1.20
N HIS A 46 -3.10 19.82 -0.15
CA HIS A 46 -1.93 20.23 0.62
C HIS A 46 -0.96 19.05 0.75
N CYS A 47 -0.62 18.67 1.98
CA CYS A 47 0.21 17.53 2.31
C CYS A 47 -0.28 16.90 3.62
N SER A 48 -0.18 15.58 3.73
CA SER A 48 -0.48 14.84 4.96
C SER A 48 0.69 13.92 5.30
N LEU A 49 0.90 13.72 6.59
CA LEU A 49 1.86 12.78 7.14
C LEU A 49 1.11 11.52 7.59
N PHE A 50 1.63 10.36 7.25
CA PHE A 50 1.10 9.05 7.63
C PHE A 50 2.19 8.27 8.36
N ASP A 51 1.84 7.74 9.52
CA ASP A 51 2.65 6.72 10.18
C ASP A 51 2.31 5.35 9.57
N VAL A 52 3.29 4.78 8.87
CA VAL A 52 3.20 3.47 8.24
C VAL A 52 4.28 2.52 8.79
N SER A 53 4.78 2.79 10.00
CA SER A 53 5.84 2.02 10.67
C SER A 53 5.48 0.57 10.97
N HIS A 54 4.19 0.23 10.90
CA HIS A 54 3.67 -1.12 11.09
C HIS A 54 3.93 -2.05 9.89
N MET A 55 4.27 -1.51 8.71
CA MET A 55 4.64 -2.29 7.52
C MET A 55 5.92 -3.10 7.76
N LEU A 56 6.02 -4.27 7.10
CA LEU A 56 7.24 -5.06 7.17
C LEU A 56 8.31 -4.41 6.29
N GLN A 57 9.46 -4.11 6.87
CA GLN A 57 10.64 -3.62 6.17
C GLN A 57 11.72 -4.70 6.24
N THR A 58 12.13 -5.22 5.09
CA THR A 58 13.18 -6.23 5.00
C THR A 58 14.31 -5.75 4.10
N LYS A 59 15.54 -6.10 4.48
CA LYS A 59 16.73 -5.92 3.65
C LYS A 59 17.22 -7.27 3.18
N VAL A 60 17.56 -7.36 1.90
CA VAL A 60 18.10 -8.57 1.27
C VAL A 60 19.51 -8.29 0.78
N PHE A 61 20.46 -8.97 1.38
CA PHE A 61 21.89 -8.87 1.10
C PHE A 61 22.39 -10.11 0.36
N GLY A 62 23.67 -10.09 -0.03
CA GLY A 62 24.35 -11.17 -0.73
C GLY A 62 24.41 -10.95 -2.24
N ARG A 63 25.35 -11.62 -2.90
CA ARG A 63 25.54 -11.52 -4.36
C ARG A 63 24.34 -12.05 -5.14
N ASP A 64 23.59 -12.99 -4.56
CA ASP A 64 22.46 -13.66 -5.21
C ASP A 64 21.10 -13.02 -4.86
N ARG A 65 21.09 -11.86 -4.18
CA ARG A 65 19.86 -11.17 -3.71
C ARG A 65 18.82 -10.89 -4.79
N VAL A 66 19.26 -10.54 -6.01
CA VAL A 66 18.36 -10.24 -7.14
C VAL A 66 17.69 -11.51 -7.62
N LYS A 67 18.47 -12.56 -7.88
CA LYS A 67 17.96 -13.89 -8.26
C LYS A 67 17.02 -14.47 -7.20
N PHE A 68 17.36 -14.29 -5.92
CA PHE A 68 16.48 -14.66 -4.82
C PHE A 68 15.13 -13.92 -4.91
N MET A 69 15.15 -12.60 -5.10
CA MET A 69 13.94 -11.80 -5.16
C MET A 69 13.06 -12.15 -6.36
N GLU A 70 13.64 -12.27 -7.55
CA GLU A 70 12.94 -12.67 -8.78
C GLU A 70 12.38 -14.09 -8.71
N SER A 71 12.90 -14.94 -7.82
CA SER A 71 12.28 -16.25 -7.58
C SER A 71 10.95 -16.18 -6.81
N LEU A 72 10.64 -15.04 -6.21
CA LEU A 72 9.44 -14.81 -5.41
C LEU A 72 8.48 -13.80 -6.05
N VAL A 73 8.98 -12.93 -6.93
CA VAL A 73 8.22 -11.79 -7.46
C VAL A 73 8.17 -11.75 -8.97
N VAL A 74 7.18 -11.04 -9.51
CA VAL A 74 6.95 -10.92 -10.97
C VAL A 74 7.65 -9.74 -11.66
N GLY A 75 8.32 -8.88 -10.90
CA GLY A 75 8.99 -7.69 -11.43
C GLY A 75 10.43 -7.98 -11.86
N ASP A 76 10.91 -7.30 -12.90
CA ASP A 76 12.30 -7.37 -13.38
C ASP A 76 13.23 -6.60 -12.42
N ILE A 77 13.77 -7.28 -11.42
CA ILE A 77 14.57 -6.66 -10.34
C ILE A 77 15.99 -6.37 -10.83
N ALA A 78 16.53 -7.20 -11.72
CA ALA A 78 17.84 -7.01 -12.33
C ALA A 78 17.96 -5.69 -13.12
N GLU A 79 16.86 -5.22 -13.69
CA GLU A 79 16.81 -3.99 -14.49
C GLU A 79 16.68 -2.71 -13.64
N LEU A 80 16.50 -2.84 -12.32
CA LEU A 80 16.43 -1.68 -11.43
C LEU A 80 17.80 -1.02 -11.31
N LYS A 81 17.84 0.27 -11.65
CA LYS A 81 19.01 1.12 -11.40
C LYS A 81 19.22 1.28 -9.89
N PRO A 82 20.45 1.64 -9.46
CA PRO A 82 20.68 2.03 -8.07
C PRO A 82 19.68 3.12 -7.63
N ASP A 83 19.12 2.91 -6.45
CA ASP A 83 18.08 3.71 -5.79
C ASP A 83 16.74 3.80 -6.55
N GLN A 84 16.53 2.89 -7.51
CA GLN A 84 15.25 2.71 -8.20
C GLN A 84 14.42 1.63 -7.52
N GLY A 85 13.14 1.93 -7.30
CA GLY A 85 12.16 0.98 -6.81
C GLY A 85 10.99 0.77 -7.75
N THR A 86 10.37 -0.40 -7.63
CA THR A 86 9.15 -0.78 -8.36
C THR A 86 8.15 -1.48 -7.43
N LEU A 87 6.88 -1.40 -7.79
CA LEU A 87 5.84 -2.24 -7.21
C LEU A 87 5.96 -3.63 -7.83
N SER A 88 5.86 -4.66 -7.01
CA SER A 88 5.87 -6.05 -7.42
C SER A 88 4.89 -6.86 -6.58
N LEU A 89 4.75 -8.15 -6.89
CA LEU A 89 3.81 -9.07 -6.26
C LEU A 89 4.55 -10.32 -5.85
N PHE A 90 4.34 -10.80 -4.62
CA PHE A 90 4.65 -12.18 -4.27
C PHE A 90 3.60 -13.08 -4.90
N THR A 91 4.03 -14.18 -5.52
CA THR A 91 3.14 -15.14 -6.16
C THR A 91 3.31 -16.56 -5.64
N SER A 92 2.22 -17.32 -5.62
CA SER A 92 2.26 -18.78 -5.41
C SER A 92 2.67 -19.50 -6.69
N GLU A 93 3.00 -20.79 -6.58
CA GLU A 93 3.28 -21.67 -7.73
C GLU A 93 2.10 -21.78 -8.70
N GLU A 94 0.87 -21.58 -8.20
CA GLU A 94 -0.37 -21.58 -8.99
C GLU A 94 -0.65 -20.22 -9.69
N GLY A 95 0.25 -19.25 -9.52
CA GLY A 95 0.12 -17.89 -10.08
C GLY A 95 -0.80 -16.96 -9.30
N GLY A 96 -1.24 -17.35 -8.09
CA GLY A 96 -2.03 -16.51 -7.20
C GLY A 96 -1.19 -15.42 -6.53
N ILE A 97 -1.78 -14.25 -6.27
CA ILE A 97 -1.10 -13.16 -5.54
C ILE A 97 -1.15 -13.45 -4.04
N LEU A 98 0.02 -13.48 -3.41
CA LEU A 98 0.16 -13.67 -1.96
C LEU A 98 0.15 -12.34 -1.21
N ASP A 99 0.94 -11.37 -1.68
CA ASP A 99 0.96 -9.98 -1.19
C ASP A 99 1.56 -9.04 -2.25
N ASP A 100 1.27 -7.75 -2.17
CA ASP A 100 1.95 -6.71 -2.95
C ASP A 100 3.05 -6.02 -2.14
N LEU A 101 4.14 -5.65 -2.80
CA LEU A 101 5.32 -5.06 -2.15
C LEU A 101 6.00 -4.02 -3.02
N ILE A 102 6.73 -3.12 -2.39
CA ILE A 102 7.71 -2.26 -3.07
C ILE A 102 9.09 -2.84 -2.82
N VAL A 103 9.84 -3.07 -3.89
CA VAL A 103 11.25 -3.47 -3.86
C VAL A 103 12.10 -2.37 -4.49
N THR A 104 13.16 -2.00 -3.79
CA THR A 104 14.13 -0.97 -4.22
C THR A 104 15.51 -1.58 -4.29
N SER A 105 16.20 -1.39 -5.41
CA SER A 105 17.63 -1.68 -5.52
C SER A 105 18.39 -0.50 -4.93
N THR A 106 19.19 -0.70 -3.87
CA THR A 106 19.89 0.40 -3.19
C THR A 106 21.33 0.52 -3.67
N SER A 107 21.89 1.74 -3.64
CA SER A 107 23.33 1.95 -3.86
C SER A 107 24.20 1.28 -2.81
N GLU A 108 23.64 0.97 -1.64
CA GLU A 108 24.28 0.28 -0.51
C GLU A 108 24.28 -1.26 -0.66
N GLN A 109 24.21 -1.75 -1.91
CA GLN A 109 24.35 -3.17 -2.28
C GLN A 109 23.38 -4.13 -1.59
N HIS A 110 22.16 -3.68 -1.31
CA HIS A 110 21.07 -4.54 -0.84
C HIS A 110 19.76 -4.20 -1.54
N LEU A 111 18.79 -5.11 -1.46
CA LEU A 111 17.40 -4.77 -1.82
C LEU A 111 16.68 -4.32 -0.55
N TYR A 112 15.96 -3.21 -0.63
CA TYR A 112 15.06 -2.75 0.42
C TYR A 112 13.62 -3.04 0.01
N VAL A 113 12.94 -3.87 0.80
CA VAL A 113 11.61 -4.39 0.51
C VAL A 113 10.64 -3.94 1.59
N VAL A 114 9.49 -3.43 1.17
CA VAL A 114 8.40 -3.03 2.07
C VAL A 114 7.11 -3.75 1.66
N SER A 115 6.55 -4.56 2.55
CA SER A 115 5.31 -5.32 2.34
C SER A 115 4.25 -5.03 3.42
N ASN A 116 3.02 -5.54 3.23
CA ASN A 116 1.88 -5.15 4.04
C ASN A 116 1.98 -5.64 5.48
N ALA A 117 1.52 -4.82 6.42
CA ALA A 117 1.53 -5.16 7.84
C ALA A 117 0.68 -6.40 8.18
N GLY A 118 -0.46 -6.59 7.51
CA GLY A 118 -1.34 -7.74 7.68
C GLY A 118 -0.74 -9.06 7.19
N CYS A 119 0.21 -8.99 6.27
CA CYS A 119 0.89 -10.13 5.66
C CYS A 119 2.27 -10.40 6.27
N ARG A 120 2.78 -9.48 7.11
CA ARG A 120 4.11 -9.52 7.77
C ARG A 120 4.61 -10.92 8.16
N ALA A 121 3.80 -11.70 8.90
CA ALA A 121 4.23 -13.02 9.35
C ALA A 121 4.35 -14.04 8.21
N LYS A 122 3.44 -13.97 7.23
CA LYS A 122 3.44 -14.83 6.05
C LYS A 122 4.59 -14.47 5.11
N ASP A 123 4.77 -13.19 4.83
CA ASP A 123 5.84 -12.70 3.93
C ASP A 123 7.22 -13.01 4.50
N TRP A 124 7.40 -12.80 5.81
CA TRP A 124 8.65 -13.14 6.47
C TRP A 124 8.93 -14.64 6.40
N ALA A 125 7.92 -15.48 6.62
CA ALA A 125 8.08 -16.93 6.51
C ALA A 125 8.41 -17.36 5.08
N LEU A 126 7.75 -16.77 4.07
CA LEU A 126 8.01 -17.01 2.64
C LEU A 126 9.47 -16.67 2.29
N MET A 127 9.89 -15.44 2.58
CA MET A 127 11.25 -14.98 2.29
C MET A 127 12.29 -15.84 3.01
N ARG A 128 12.08 -16.14 4.29
CA ARG A 128 13.01 -16.95 5.09
C ARG A 128 13.11 -18.38 4.57
N GLY A 129 11.98 -19.02 4.26
CA GLY A 129 11.96 -20.37 3.72
C GLY A 129 12.72 -20.45 2.41
N ARG A 130 12.45 -19.52 1.49
CA ARG A 130 13.14 -19.47 0.20
C ARG A 130 14.64 -19.18 0.33
N ALA A 131 15.02 -18.32 1.28
CA ALA A 131 16.43 -18.03 1.53
C ALA A 131 17.15 -19.27 2.05
N GLN A 132 16.54 -20.03 2.97
CA GLN A 132 17.09 -21.27 3.49
C GLN A 132 17.28 -22.33 2.39
N GLU A 133 16.31 -22.49 1.49
CA GLU A 133 16.41 -23.39 0.34
C GLU A 133 17.60 -23.02 -0.57
N LEU A 134 17.73 -21.74 -0.91
CA LEU A 134 18.79 -21.27 -1.80
C LEU A 134 20.17 -21.29 -1.13
N GLN A 135 20.25 -20.98 0.16
CA GLN A 135 21.49 -21.12 0.95
C GLN A 135 21.94 -22.58 1.02
N ALA A 136 21.02 -23.53 1.20
CA ALA A 136 21.33 -24.96 1.17
C ALA A 136 21.86 -25.41 -0.21
N ALA A 137 21.48 -24.73 -1.28
CA ALA A 137 22.02 -24.91 -2.63
C ALA A 137 23.30 -24.09 -2.91
N GLY A 138 23.86 -23.40 -1.91
CA GLY A 138 25.12 -22.65 -2.03
C GLY A 138 24.97 -21.19 -2.50
N ALA A 139 23.76 -20.63 -2.53
CA ALA A 139 23.55 -19.21 -2.82
C ALA A 139 23.97 -18.33 -1.63
N ASP A 140 24.51 -17.15 -1.94
CA ASP A 140 24.82 -16.11 -0.97
C ASP A 140 23.67 -15.08 -0.94
N VAL A 141 22.78 -15.29 0.03
CA VAL A 141 21.65 -14.42 0.34
C VAL A 141 21.48 -14.33 1.85
N HIS A 142 21.25 -13.12 2.37
CA HIS A 142 20.98 -12.89 3.79
C HIS A 142 19.82 -11.92 3.98
N LEU A 143 18.97 -12.19 4.96
CA LEU A 143 17.77 -11.40 5.24
C LEU A 143 17.87 -10.72 6.60
N GLU A 144 17.48 -9.45 6.66
CA GLU A 144 17.40 -8.66 7.89
C GLU A 144 16.03 -7.97 7.95
N ILE A 145 15.40 -7.97 9.12
CA ILE A 145 14.24 -7.11 9.39
C ILE A 145 14.76 -5.76 9.86
N SER A 146 14.26 -4.69 9.26
CA SER A 146 14.49 -3.34 9.76
C SER A 146 13.41 -2.96 10.76
N GLU A 147 13.83 -2.53 11.95
CA GLU A 147 12.97 -2.02 13.03
C GLU A 147 12.77 -0.49 12.97
N ASN A 148 13.10 0.11 11.82
CA ASN A 148 12.97 1.54 11.61
C ASN A 148 11.50 1.96 11.63
N ALA A 149 11.25 3.19 12.07
CA ALA A 149 9.96 3.80 11.82
C ALA A 149 9.86 4.22 10.34
N LEU A 150 8.65 4.18 9.80
CA LEU A 150 8.37 4.46 8.40
C LEU A 150 7.28 5.52 8.30
N LEU A 151 7.63 6.64 7.68
CA LEU A 151 6.74 7.78 7.51
C LEU A 151 6.47 8.00 6.02
N ALA A 152 5.23 8.26 5.68
CA ALA A 152 4.84 8.67 4.34
C ALA A 152 4.34 10.11 4.36
N VAL A 153 4.94 10.96 3.54
CA VAL A 153 4.45 12.32 3.30
C VAL A 153 3.87 12.37 1.90
N GLN A 154 2.55 12.61 1.81
CA GLN A 154 1.82 12.60 0.55
C GLN A 154 1.28 14.00 0.28
N SER A 155 1.56 14.56 -0.89
CA SER A 155 1.19 15.93 -1.24
C SER A 155 0.71 16.06 -2.68
N LYS A 156 -0.09 17.11 -2.93
CA LYS A 156 -0.38 17.59 -4.29
C LYS A 156 0.87 18.19 -4.96
N ARG A 157 1.81 18.74 -4.19
CA ARG A 157 3.01 19.40 -4.73
C ARG A 157 4.05 18.35 -5.09
N THR A 158 4.68 18.54 -6.25
CA THR A 158 5.74 17.69 -6.79
C THR A 158 7.03 17.73 -5.96
N SER A 159 7.21 18.75 -5.13
CA SER A 159 8.30 18.88 -4.16
C SER A 159 7.73 18.97 -2.74
N LEU A 160 8.33 18.24 -1.79
CA LEU A 160 8.10 18.48 -0.37
C LEU A 160 8.36 19.96 -0.07
N PRO A 161 7.51 20.66 0.70
CA PRO A 161 7.87 21.99 1.17
C PRO A 161 9.20 21.88 1.93
N ARG A 162 10.18 22.70 1.56
CA ARG A 162 11.42 22.86 2.35
C ARG A 162 11.01 23.13 3.80
N CYS A 163 11.31 22.21 4.70
CA CYS A 163 11.26 22.51 6.12
C CYS A 163 12.35 23.56 6.38
N PRO A 164 12.05 24.78 6.86
CA PRO A 164 13.09 25.73 7.17
C PRO A 164 14.01 25.10 8.24
N PRO A 165 15.34 25.23 8.11
CA PRO A 165 16.23 24.81 9.18
C PRO A 165 15.81 25.56 10.46
N PRO A 166 15.81 24.90 11.64
CA PRO A 166 15.58 25.61 12.89
C PRO A 166 16.60 26.76 12.97
N ARG A 167 16.13 27.97 13.29
CA ARG A 167 17.02 29.08 13.66
C ARG A 167 17.90 28.56 14.79
N ALA A 168 19.20 28.50 14.53
CA ALA A 168 20.20 27.99 15.45
C ALA A 168 20.18 28.81 16.75
N ALA A 169 19.53 28.27 17.78
CA ALA A 169 19.95 28.50 19.15
C ALA A 169 20.90 27.35 19.50
N ALA A 170 22.15 27.71 19.79
CA ALA A 170 23.30 26.84 19.88
C ALA A 170 23.12 25.69 20.88
N LEU A 171 23.31 24.44 20.43
CA LEU A 171 23.76 23.34 21.29
C LEU A 171 24.72 22.41 20.50
N PRO A 172 25.79 21.89 21.14
CA PRO A 172 26.83 21.09 20.49
C PRO A 172 26.45 19.58 20.48
N TRP A 173 27.14 18.80 19.64
CA TRP A 173 27.17 17.32 19.47
C TRP A 173 26.74 16.75 18.08
N PRO A 174 27.37 15.63 17.64
CA PRO A 174 27.66 15.36 16.23
C PRO A 174 26.57 14.55 15.49
N ARG A 175 26.52 14.74 14.16
CA ARG A 175 25.65 14.04 13.22
C ARG A 175 26.22 12.67 12.85
N LEU A 176 25.41 11.60 12.95
CA LEU A 176 25.68 10.30 12.32
C LEU A 176 24.36 9.68 11.82
N GLY A 177 24.33 9.27 10.55
CA GLY A 177 23.25 8.51 9.91
C GLY A 177 23.17 8.74 8.39
N PRO A 178 23.18 7.68 7.54
CA PRO A 178 23.18 7.84 6.08
C PRO A 178 21.83 8.36 5.58
N THR A 179 21.89 9.34 4.67
CA THR A 179 20.73 9.94 4.01
C THR A 179 20.54 9.26 2.66
N LEU A 180 19.54 8.39 2.52
CA LEU A 180 19.13 7.87 1.22
C LEU A 180 18.71 9.04 0.32
N HIS A 181 19.53 9.30 -0.71
CA HIS A 181 19.29 10.34 -1.71
C HIS A 181 18.17 9.89 -2.65
N GLY A 182 16.92 10.02 -2.20
CA GLY A 182 15.71 9.80 -3.00
C GLY A 182 14.52 10.68 -2.63
N ALA A 183 14.56 11.34 -1.46
CA ALA A 183 13.59 12.37 -1.08
C ALA A 183 14.26 13.37 -0.14
N CYS A 184 14.58 14.56 -0.65
CA CYS A 184 15.15 15.65 0.15
C CYS A 184 14.08 16.21 1.11
N GLY A 185 14.31 16.07 2.41
CA GLY A 185 13.51 16.74 3.44
C GLY A 185 13.96 16.38 4.86
N HIS A 186 14.83 17.19 5.47
CA HIS A 186 15.04 17.18 6.92
C HIS A 186 13.74 17.60 7.63
N LEU A 187 13.38 16.91 8.72
CA LEU A 187 12.21 17.16 9.58
C LEU A 187 12.66 17.65 10.99
N PRO A 188 11.76 18.24 11.81
CA PRO A 188 12.11 19.15 12.91
C PRO A 188 12.74 18.49 14.16
N SER A 189 13.51 19.30 14.89
CA SER A 189 14.28 19.00 16.12
C SER A 189 13.46 18.55 17.36
N SER A 190 12.17 18.23 17.22
CA SER A 190 11.34 17.74 18.33
C SER A 190 11.12 16.23 18.32
N ALA A 191 11.71 15.52 17.36
CA ALA A 191 11.81 14.06 17.42
C ALA A 191 12.98 13.66 18.34
N PRO A 192 12.81 12.71 19.27
CA PRO A 192 13.90 12.24 20.12
C PRO A 192 15.07 11.72 19.25
N PRO A 193 16.33 12.05 19.59
CA PRO A 193 17.47 12.06 18.66
C PRO A 193 17.97 10.69 18.15
N ASN A 194 17.32 9.56 18.49
CA ASN A 194 17.91 8.23 18.32
C ASN A 194 17.10 7.25 17.45
N TRP A 195 16.26 7.69 16.51
CA TRP A 195 15.51 6.76 15.64
C TRP A 195 15.86 6.95 14.15
N PRO A 196 16.34 5.91 13.44
CA PRO A 196 16.47 5.97 11.98
C PRO A 196 15.07 5.93 11.35
N PHE A 197 14.74 6.92 10.51
CA PHE A 197 13.46 6.99 9.79
C PHE A 197 13.66 6.85 8.28
N TYR A 198 12.72 6.18 7.61
CA TYR A 198 12.64 6.11 6.15
C TYR A 198 11.41 6.88 5.65
N LEU A 199 11.56 7.60 4.52
CA LEU A 199 10.46 8.30 3.84
C LEU A 199 9.97 7.46 2.66
N LEU A 200 8.75 6.93 2.75
CA LEU A 200 8.13 6.20 1.63
C LEU A 200 7.17 7.11 0.85
N CYS A 201 7.40 7.21 -0.46
CA CYS A 201 6.44 7.80 -1.39
C CYS A 201 5.71 6.67 -2.15
N GLN A 202 4.56 6.22 -1.63
CA GLN A 202 3.80 5.13 -2.23
C GLN A 202 3.06 5.60 -3.48
N LYS A 203 3.25 4.91 -4.62
CA LYS A 203 2.40 5.06 -5.80
C LYS A 203 1.20 4.12 -5.62
N ASN A 204 0.00 4.68 -5.48
CA ASN A 204 -1.24 3.89 -5.58
C ASN A 204 -1.41 3.43 -7.04
N VAL A 205 -1.03 2.19 -7.33
CA VAL A 205 -1.30 1.54 -8.62
C VAL A 205 -2.48 0.61 -8.39
N ALA A 206 -3.56 0.82 -9.14
CA ALA A 206 -4.59 -0.20 -9.24
C ALA A 206 -4.05 -1.31 -10.15
N MET A 207 -3.69 -2.45 -9.55
CA MET A 207 -3.08 -3.56 -10.26
C MET A 207 -4.15 -4.36 -11.01
N GLY A 208 -4.01 -4.47 -12.32
CA GLY A 208 -4.67 -5.49 -13.13
C GLY A 208 -3.58 -6.41 -13.66
N TYR A 209 -3.33 -7.52 -12.99
CA TYR A 209 -2.49 -8.59 -13.52
C TYR A 209 -3.37 -9.78 -13.89
N VAL A 210 -3.11 -10.38 -15.04
CA VAL A 210 -3.70 -11.62 -15.50
C VAL A 210 -2.60 -12.66 -15.35
N ALA A 211 -2.75 -13.58 -14.40
CA ALA A 211 -1.87 -14.75 -14.33
C ALA A 211 -2.01 -15.56 -15.63
N GLY A 212 -0.90 -16.17 -16.07
CA GLY A 212 -0.81 -16.94 -17.32
C GLY A 212 -1.84 -18.07 -17.45
N GLU A 213 -1.87 -18.67 -18.64
CA GLU A 213 -2.95 -19.44 -19.31
C GLU A 213 -3.72 -20.53 -18.51
N HIS A 214 -3.43 -20.77 -17.24
CA HIS A 214 -4.11 -21.75 -16.38
C HIS A 214 -4.95 -21.16 -15.24
N SER A 215 -4.93 -19.85 -15.00
CA SER A 215 -5.66 -19.25 -13.87
C SER A 215 -7.00 -18.63 -14.32
N ARG A 216 -8.13 -19.24 -13.95
CA ARG A 216 -9.50 -18.67 -14.14
C ARG A 216 -9.77 -17.49 -13.18
N VAL A 217 -8.92 -16.46 -13.17
CA VAL A 217 -9.08 -15.28 -12.31
C VAL A 217 -9.65 -14.14 -13.15
N GLY A 218 -10.86 -13.70 -12.78
CA GLY A 218 -11.57 -12.60 -13.45
C GLY A 218 -10.77 -11.29 -13.46
N THR A 219 -11.19 -10.34 -14.29
CA THR A 219 -10.48 -9.06 -14.41
C THR A 219 -10.85 -8.13 -13.25
N ALA A 220 -9.85 -7.68 -12.47
CA ALA A 220 -10.06 -6.65 -11.45
C ALA A 220 -10.43 -5.31 -12.10
N ARG A 221 -11.63 -4.79 -11.80
CA ARG A 221 -12.17 -3.55 -12.37
C ARG A 221 -12.86 -2.69 -11.33
N ALA A 222 -13.04 -1.44 -11.70
CA ALA A 222 -13.49 -0.36 -10.86
C ALA A 222 -14.89 0.09 -11.29
N ALA A 223 -15.79 0.32 -10.35
CA ALA A 223 -17.15 0.80 -10.61
C ALA A 223 -17.47 2.09 -9.84
N ALA A 224 -18.27 2.98 -10.44
CA ALA A 224 -18.76 4.21 -9.80
C ALA A 224 -20.31 4.19 -9.64
N LEU A 225 -20.82 4.65 -8.49
CA LEU A 225 -22.27 4.68 -8.15
C LEU A 225 -22.76 6.13 -7.81
N PRO A 226 -24.06 6.45 -8.01
CA PRO A 226 -24.63 7.77 -7.68
C PRO A 226 -24.73 8.09 -6.16
N TRP A 227 -24.87 9.37 -5.82
CA TRP A 227 -24.95 10.00 -4.48
C TRP A 227 -26.23 10.90 -4.39
N PRO A 228 -26.92 11.17 -3.25
CA PRO A 228 -26.63 10.88 -1.84
C PRO A 228 -27.56 9.82 -1.25
N ARG A 229 -26.96 8.82 -0.62
CA ARG A 229 -27.50 7.81 0.31
C ARG A 229 -26.46 6.70 0.21
N LEU A 230 -25.64 6.47 1.23
CA LEU A 230 -24.99 5.18 1.55
C LEU A 230 -23.84 5.42 2.54
N GLY A 231 -23.99 4.84 3.74
CA GLY A 231 -22.93 4.68 4.74
C GLY A 231 -22.06 3.44 4.47
N PRO A 232 -21.16 3.08 5.40
CA PRO A 232 -19.87 2.42 5.14
C PRO A 232 -19.90 0.90 4.94
N THR A 233 -20.92 0.34 4.29
CA THR A 233 -20.97 -1.12 4.06
C THR A 233 -21.46 -1.45 2.66
N LEU A 234 -20.51 -1.63 1.75
CA LEU A 234 -20.65 -2.49 0.58
C LEU A 234 -20.34 -3.92 1.06
N HIS A 235 -21.37 -4.65 1.49
CA HIS A 235 -21.31 -6.10 1.54
C HIS A 235 -22.10 -6.56 0.32
N GLY A 236 -21.42 -7.25 -0.59
CA GLY A 236 -22.02 -7.86 -1.75
C GLY A 236 -21.29 -9.16 -2.03
N ALA A 237 -21.59 -10.18 -1.23
CA ALA A 237 -21.49 -11.54 -1.75
C ALA A 237 -22.55 -11.64 -2.85
N CYS A 238 -22.15 -11.97 -4.08
CA CYS A 238 -23.10 -12.63 -4.97
C CYS A 238 -23.22 -14.06 -4.43
N GLY A 239 -24.09 -14.22 -3.42
CA GLY A 239 -24.22 -15.46 -2.68
C GLY A 239 -24.55 -16.65 -3.58
N HIS A 240 -24.17 -17.85 -3.14
CA HIS A 240 -24.69 -19.10 -3.69
C HIS A 240 -26.19 -18.99 -3.94
N LEU A 241 -26.58 -19.21 -5.19
CA LEU A 241 -27.94 -19.15 -5.71
C LEU A 241 -28.94 -19.87 -4.78
N PRO A 242 -29.91 -19.18 -4.16
CA PRO A 242 -31.24 -19.74 -3.99
C PRO A 242 -31.87 -19.85 -5.38
N SER A 243 -32.71 -20.86 -5.62
CA SER A 243 -33.33 -21.24 -6.91
C SER A 243 -34.29 -20.19 -7.53
N SER A 244 -34.09 -18.89 -7.31
CA SER A 244 -34.95 -17.80 -7.79
C SER A 244 -34.21 -16.51 -8.17
N ALA A 245 -32.94 -16.60 -8.58
CA ALA A 245 -32.25 -15.43 -9.14
C ALA A 245 -32.82 -15.05 -10.53
N PRO A 246 -33.08 -13.76 -10.81
CA PRO A 246 -33.52 -13.32 -12.12
C PRO A 246 -32.42 -13.60 -13.17
N PRO A 247 -32.79 -13.90 -14.44
CA PRO A 247 -31.94 -14.52 -15.45
C PRO A 247 -30.71 -13.71 -15.93
N ASN A 248 -30.42 -12.54 -15.34
CA ASN A 248 -29.33 -11.64 -15.72
C ASN A 248 -28.36 -11.30 -14.57
N SER A 249 -28.24 -12.17 -13.56
CA SER A 249 -27.22 -12.00 -12.51
C SER A 249 -25.82 -12.28 -13.09
N VAL A 250 -25.04 -11.23 -13.34
CA VAL A 250 -23.64 -11.35 -13.75
C VAL A 250 -22.79 -11.84 -12.57
N PRO A 251 -22.03 -12.93 -12.69
CA PRO A 251 -21.12 -13.37 -11.64
C PRO A 251 -19.97 -12.37 -11.48
N GLY A 252 -19.86 -11.80 -10.28
CA GLY A 252 -18.79 -10.90 -9.89
C GLY A 252 -18.84 -10.60 -8.40
N GLU A 253 -17.73 -10.10 -7.85
CA GLU A 253 -17.59 -9.82 -6.42
C GLU A 253 -16.92 -8.47 -6.20
N VAL A 254 -17.50 -7.65 -5.33
CA VAL A 254 -16.88 -6.40 -4.88
C VAL A 254 -15.91 -6.70 -3.75
N THR A 255 -14.65 -6.35 -3.93
CA THR A 255 -13.58 -6.60 -2.95
C THR A 255 -13.33 -5.40 -2.05
N SER A 256 -13.51 -4.19 -2.57
CA SER A 256 -13.30 -2.94 -1.83
C SER A 256 -14.27 -1.88 -2.30
N GLY A 257 -14.78 -1.05 -1.38
CA GLY A 257 -15.63 0.06 -1.77
C GLY A 257 -15.84 1.09 -0.68
N CYS A 258 -15.86 2.35 -1.08
CA CYS A 258 -16.05 3.48 -0.17
C CYS A 258 -16.61 4.71 -0.90
N PRO A 259 -17.22 5.65 -0.18
CA PRO A 259 -17.51 6.98 -0.71
C PRO A 259 -16.21 7.69 -1.11
N SER A 260 -16.17 8.29 -2.30
CA SER A 260 -15.05 9.12 -2.77
C SER A 260 -15.30 10.60 -2.48
N PRO A 261 -14.53 11.23 -1.56
CA PRO A 261 -14.65 12.65 -1.26
C PRO A 261 -14.39 13.55 -2.47
N CYS A 262 -13.42 13.16 -3.31
CA CYS A 262 -13.02 13.95 -4.48
C CYS A 262 -14.09 13.94 -5.57
N LEU A 263 -14.75 12.79 -5.78
CA LEU A 263 -15.70 12.62 -6.88
C LEU A 263 -17.15 12.87 -6.46
N LYS A 264 -17.43 12.93 -5.15
CA LYS A 264 -18.80 12.96 -4.60
C LYS A 264 -19.67 11.82 -5.15
N LYS A 265 -19.05 10.65 -5.31
CA LYS A 265 -19.64 9.38 -5.81
C LYS A 265 -19.11 8.23 -4.96
N ASN A 266 -19.78 7.09 -4.95
CA ASN A 266 -19.15 5.89 -4.40
C ASN A 266 -18.25 5.26 -5.46
N VAL A 267 -17.12 4.72 -5.01
CA VAL A 267 -16.18 3.98 -5.85
C VAL A 267 -15.98 2.60 -5.24
N ALA A 268 -15.82 1.60 -6.09
CA ALA A 268 -15.57 0.23 -5.69
C ALA A 268 -14.63 -0.47 -6.66
N MET A 269 -13.90 -1.46 -6.18
CA MET A 269 -13.15 -2.41 -6.99
C MET A 269 -13.76 -3.80 -6.81
N GLY A 270 -13.71 -4.61 -7.85
CA GLY A 270 -14.23 -5.96 -7.84
C GLY A 270 -13.82 -6.76 -9.06
N TYR A 271 -14.12 -8.04 -9.04
CA TYR A 271 -13.91 -8.96 -10.14
C TYR A 271 -15.20 -9.15 -10.92
N VAL A 272 -15.09 -9.14 -12.25
CA VAL A 272 -16.17 -9.46 -13.17
C VAL A 272 -15.65 -10.36 -14.28
N ALA A 273 -16.55 -11.12 -14.91
CA ALA A 273 -16.21 -11.87 -16.12
C ALA A 273 -15.66 -10.94 -17.22
N GLY A 274 -14.72 -11.44 -18.02
CA GLY A 274 -13.98 -10.64 -19.01
C GLY A 274 -14.88 -9.90 -19.99
N GLU A 275 -15.99 -10.50 -20.41
CA GLU A 275 -17.00 -9.92 -21.29
C GLU A 275 -17.66 -8.65 -20.71
N HIS A 276 -17.70 -8.53 -19.38
CA HIS A 276 -18.27 -7.38 -18.68
C HIS A 276 -17.20 -6.38 -18.20
N SER A 277 -15.93 -6.63 -18.49
CA SER A 277 -14.80 -5.81 -18.00
C SER A 277 -14.55 -4.52 -18.79
N ARG A 278 -15.27 -4.31 -19.91
CA ARG A 278 -15.12 -3.14 -20.77
C ARG A 278 -15.55 -1.86 -20.05
N VAL A 279 -14.75 -0.80 -20.17
CA VAL A 279 -15.10 0.53 -19.65
C VAL A 279 -16.40 1.01 -20.31
N GLY A 280 -17.33 1.50 -19.49
CA GLY A 280 -18.68 1.91 -19.90
C GLY A 280 -19.74 0.80 -19.79
N THR A 281 -19.36 -0.44 -19.44
CA THR A 281 -20.35 -1.50 -19.20
C THR A 281 -21.20 -1.18 -17.98
N ALA A 282 -22.52 -1.23 -18.14
CA ALA A 282 -23.48 -1.10 -17.05
C ALA A 282 -23.62 -2.42 -16.30
N LEU A 283 -23.58 -2.35 -14.97
CA LEU A 283 -23.68 -3.48 -14.06
C LEU A 283 -24.72 -3.19 -12.98
N MET A 284 -25.23 -4.24 -12.34
CA MET A 284 -26.02 -4.13 -11.12
C MET A 284 -25.19 -4.66 -9.96
N VAL A 285 -25.06 -3.86 -8.90
CA VAL A 285 -24.31 -4.22 -7.69
C VAL A 285 -25.28 -4.25 -6.51
N GLU A 286 -25.27 -5.34 -5.76
CA GLU A 286 -26.04 -5.40 -4.52
C GLU A 286 -25.36 -4.59 -3.42
N VAL A 287 -26.09 -3.62 -2.88
CA VAL A 287 -25.65 -2.79 -1.75
C VAL A 287 -26.72 -2.86 -0.68
N ARG A 288 -26.42 -3.50 0.45
CA ARG A 288 -27.34 -3.65 1.58
C ARG A 288 -28.70 -4.26 1.15
N LYS A 289 -28.65 -5.38 0.41
CA LYS A 289 -29.83 -6.08 -0.12
C LYS A 289 -30.65 -5.29 -1.15
N LYS A 290 -30.08 -4.22 -1.71
CA LYS A 290 -30.71 -3.43 -2.78
C LYS A 290 -29.83 -3.46 -4.02
N SER A 291 -30.45 -3.73 -5.17
CA SER A 291 -29.77 -3.69 -6.46
C SER A 291 -29.56 -2.24 -6.90
N CYS A 292 -28.31 -1.83 -7.09
CA CYS A 292 -27.94 -0.48 -7.49
C CYS A 292 -27.19 -0.49 -8.84
N PRO A 293 -27.51 0.40 -9.78
CA PRO A 293 -26.80 0.49 -11.05
C PRO A 293 -25.38 1.04 -10.84
N ALA A 294 -24.42 0.42 -11.50
CA ALA A 294 -23.01 0.75 -11.48
C ALA A 294 -22.43 0.80 -12.91
N LEU A 295 -21.37 1.58 -13.09
CA LEU A 295 -20.68 1.69 -14.38
C LEU A 295 -19.22 1.29 -14.22
N VAL A 296 -18.75 0.35 -15.04
CA VAL A 296 -17.33 0.03 -15.14
C VAL A 296 -16.57 1.25 -15.67
N THR A 297 -15.57 1.71 -14.93
CA THR A 297 -14.84 2.94 -15.25
C THR A 297 -13.33 2.72 -15.25
N LYS A 298 -12.62 3.60 -15.95
CA LYS A 298 -11.16 3.56 -16.05
C LYS A 298 -10.53 3.95 -14.72
N MET A 299 -9.48 3.22 -14.32
CA MET A 299 -8.61 3.58 -13.22
C MET A 299 -7.36 4.33 -13.73
N PRO A 300 -6.77 5.22 -12.91
CA PRO A 300 -7.23 5.63 -11.58
C PRO A 300 -8.48 6.51 -11.66
N PHE A 301 -9.42 6.37 -10.71
CA PHE A 301 -10.66 7.16 -10.67
C PHE A 301 -10.42 8.68 -10.57
N VAL A 302 -9.34 9.05 -9.90
CA VAL A 302 -8.84 10.43 -9.81
C VAL A 302 -7.45 10.44 -10.44
N PRO A 303 -7.17 11.31 -11.43
CA PRO A 303 -5.87 11.37 -12.08
C PRO A 303 -4.71 11.48 -11.10
N THR A 304 -3.64 10.72 -11.35
CA THR A 304 -2.41 10.76 -10.55
C THR A 304 -1.59 12.02 -10.89
N ARG A 305 -0.73 12.42 -9.95
CA ARG A 305 0.17 13.57 -10.10
C ARG A 305 1.60 13.19 -9.71
N TYR A 306 2.03 12.00 -10.14
CA TYR A 306 3.37 11.52 -9.83
C TYR A 306 4.42 12.47 -10.44
N HIS A 307 5.38 12.87 -9.61
CA HIS A 307 6.56 13.56 -10.11
C HIS A 307 7.37 12.59 -10.97
N THR A 308 7.70 13.02 -12.18
CA THR A 308 8.60 12.31 -13.09
C THR A 308 9.68 13.31 -13.46
N LEU A 309 10.94 12.92 -13.30
CA LEU A 309 12.05 13.70 -13.83
C LEU A 309 11.91 13.65 -15.36
N LYS A 310 11.66 14.80 -15.96
CA LYS A 310 11.79 14.98 -17.41
C LYS A 310 13.25 15.25 -17.74
#